data_AF-A0A939YRL1-F1
#
_entry.id   AF-A0A939YRL1-F1
#
_cell.length_a   1.000
_cell.length_b   1.000
_cell.length_c   1.000
_cell.angle_alpha   90.00
_cell.angle_beta   90.00
_cell.angle_gamma   90.00
#
_symmetry.space_group_name_H-M   'P 1'
#
loop_
_entity.id
_entity.type
_entity.pdbx_description
1 polymer ?
#
loop_
_entity_poly.entity_id
_entity_poly.type
_entity_poly.pdbx_seq_one_letter_code
_entity_poly.pdbx_strand_id
1 'polypeptide(L)'
;MLDNRLKLCAEMVGGSGCVCDVGTDHALLAAELITSGRCSRVIASDIKEGPLESARRTVEKYGIEDKVELILSDGLANVPLDGVSDIVIAGMGGETIADIIDDCPALHDPDIRLILQPMTKAEELRRKLYSGGFTIENERAAADAGRLYTVICARWSEDWTELTEYEALAGFFAEDDEYGKKYRIAEAERFGRIVDPLGAAGKHDEAVHAAALQYKLSNGTDTVSLPEIYGYLDTLYPFASQDSWDNSGLLVEGRNSDIRKILLTLDIDMRAIDEAENKSADLIISHHPVIFDPLRKLSYSDPVYKLAENGISALCMHTNVDKAVSGTNGVILCRLNEKLAFATEPEIFEDTGDGLGYGWICELEEGIDRREFADLLKDIFGCEYVRMSAGGRDTIKRFAFCSGSGGSTLGLAAEKGCDAYITGDVKHSVWIEANNLGLALYDCGHFHTENLVLAEFRRVLEEKFPQLDIEITDRSGDPCEYI
;
A
#
# COMPACT_ATOMS: atom_id res chain seq x y z
N MET A 1 18.18 32.73 -17.81
CA MET A 1 17.02 33.14 -16.99
C MET A 1 16.48 31.85 -16.40
N LEU A 2 16.15 31.85 -15.11
CA LEU A 2 15.58 30.66 -14.48
C LEU A 2 14.22 30.32 -15.10
N ASP A 3 13.97 29.03 -15.27
CA ASP A 3 12.64 28.51 -15.56
C ASP A 3 11.74 28.65 -14.31
N ASN A 4 10.44 28.37 -14.46
CA ASN A 4 9.51 28.59 -13.36
C ASN A 4 9.74 27.64 -12.18
N ARG A 5 10.29 26.45 -12.41
CA ARG A 5 10.56 25.45 -11.38
C ARG A 5 11.71 25.90 -10.48
N LEU A 6 12.81 26.33 -11.08
CA LEU A 6 13.98 26.80 -10.34
C LEU A 6 13.73 28.14 -9.65
N LYS A 7 12.90 29.02 -10.22
CA LYS A 7 12.41 30.21 -9.50
C LYS A 7 11.66 29.83 -8.24
N LEU A 8 10.78 28.83 -8.32
CA LEU A 8 10.02 28.35 -7.17
C LEU A 8 10.96 27.72 -6.11
N CYS A 9 11.97 26.96 -6.50
CA CYS A 9 13.02 26.48 -5.59
C CYS A 9 13.71 27.67 -4.88
N ALA A 10 14.13 28.68 -5.63
CA ALA A 10 14.74 29.89 -5.07
C ALA A 10 13.80 30.63 -4.11
N GLU A 11 12.50 30.69 -4.42
CA GLU A 11 11.49 31.29 -3.55
C GLU A 11 11.36 30.60 -2.20
N MET A 12 11.52 29.28 -2.16
CA MET A 12 11.34 28.45 -0.98
C MET A 12 12.57 28.36 -0.07
N VAL A 13 13.75 28.77 -0.55
CA VAL A 13 14.97 28.89 0.29
C VAL A 13 14.76 29.89 1.42
N GLY A 14 15.26 29.54 2.62
CA GLY A 14 14.83 30.11 3.89
C GLY A 14 15.43 31.48 4.23
N GLY A 15 16.48 31.89 3.51
CA GLY A 15 17.01 33.24 3.63
C GLY A 15 18.28 33.39 4.47
N SER A 16 18.71 32.36 5.22
CA SER A 16 19.73 32.51 6.26
C SER A 16 20.87 31.48 6.15
N GLY A 17 22.01 31.89 5.61
CA GLY A 17 23.24 31.10 5.65
C GLY A 17 23.76 30.66 4.30
N CYS A 18 24.36 29.47 4.29
CA CYS A 18 24.90 28.83 3.10
C CYS A 18 23.86 27.87 2.49
N VAL A 19 23.66 27.95 1.18
CA VAL A 19 22.78 27.03 0.44
C VAL A 19 23.63 26.05 -0.35
N CYS A 20 23.27 24.77 -0.38
CA CYS A 20 23.83 23.82 -1.33
C CYS A 20 22.92 23.67 -2.55
N ASP A 21 23.47 23.80 -3.76
CA ASP A 21 22.79 23.56 -5.04
C ASP A 21 23.37 22.28 -5.66
N VAL A 22 22.65 21.16 -5.53
CA VAL A 22 23.08 19.83 -5.97
C VAL A 22 22.59 19.55 -7.38
N GLY A 23 23.51 19.15 -8.27
CA GLY A 23 23.23 19.00 -9.69
C GLY A 23 23.08 20.35 -10.39
N THR A 24 23.94 21.30 -10.04
CA THR A 24 23.83 22.72 -10.39
C THR A 24 23.78 23.01 -11.90
N ASP A 25 24.32 22.11 -12.73
CA ASP A 25 24.48 22.21 -14.18
C ASP A 25 25.20 23.48 -14.65
N HIS A 26 24.49 24.61 -14.65
CA HIS A 26 24.97 25.92 -15.07
C HIS A 26 25.04 26.96 -13.95
N ALA A 27 24.77 26.60 -12.69
CA ALA A 27 24.75 27.50 -11.52
C ALA A 27 23.85 28.73 -11.68
N LEU A 28 22.78 28.63 -12.47
CA LEU A 28 21.81 29.70 -12.61
C LEU A 28 21.01 29.91 -11.32
N LEU A 29 20.73 28.83 -10.58
CA LEU A 29 20.05 28.92 -9.28
C LEU A 29 20.96 29.61 -8.26
N ALA A 30 22.21 29.16 -8.14
CA ALA A 30 23.22 29.81 -7.30
C ALA A 30 23.33 31.33 -7.58
N ALA A 31 23.39 31.70 -8.87
CA ALA A 31 23.45 33.11 -9.27
C ALA A 31 22.21 33.91 -8.85
N GLU A 32 21.01 33.36 -9.01
CA GLU A 32 19.77 34.01 -8.54
C GLU A 32 19.76 34.17 -7.02
N LEU A 33 20.13 33.13 -6.28
CA LEU A 33 20.11 33.13 -4.81
C LEU A 33 21.02 34.21 -4.22
N ILE A 34 22.22 34.38 -4.79
CA ILE A 34 23.15 35.44 -4.37
C ILE A 34 22.68 36.82 -4.83
N THR A 35 22.26 36.97 -6.09
CA THR A 35 21.92 38.30 -6.65
C THR A 35 20.63 38.86 -6.09
N SER A 36 19.66 37.99 -5.73
CA SER A 36 18.43 38.37 -5.03
C SER A 36 18.62 38.61 -3.53
N GLY A 37 19.79 38.28 -2.97
CA GLY A 37 20.07 38.43 -1.53
C GLY A 37 19.38 37.39 -0.65
N ARG A 38 18.94 36.26 -1.21
CA ARG A 38 18.29 35.16 -0.48
C ARG A 38 19.26 34.30 0.32
N CYS A 39 20.55 34.34 0.01
CA CYS A 39 21.57 33.71 0.85
C CYS A 39 22.88 34.50 0.76
N SER A 40 23.81 34.19 1.66
CA SER A 40 25.12 34.86 1.69
C SER A 40 26.20 34.08 0.95
N ARG A 41 26.04 32.75 0.82
CA ARG A 41 26.98 31.83 0.17
C ARG A 41 26.23 30.67 -0.47
N VAL A 42 26.76 30.14 -1.57
CA VAL A 42 26.29 28.91 -2.21
C VAL A 42 27.42 27.92 -2.40
N ILE A 43 27.18 26.65 -2.10
CA ILE A 43 28.01 25.52 -2.54
C ILE A 43 27.26 24.86 -3.71
N ALA A 44 27.75 25.03 -4.92
CA ALA A 44 27.17 24.45 -6.11
C ALA A 44 27.97 23.20 -6.52
N SER A 45 27.29 22.07 -6.66
CA SER A 45 27.93 20.78 -6.93
C SER A 45 27.35 20.06 -8.13
N ASP A 46 28.18 19.26 -8.79
CA ASP A 46 27.77 18.39 -9.90
C ASP A 46 28.67 17.15 -9.95
N ILE A 47 28.15 16.05 -10.50
CA ILE A 47 28.88 14.80 -10.68
C ILE A 47 29.86 14.86 -11.85
N LYS A 48 29.72 15.83 -12.76
CA LYS A 48 30.56 15.98 -13.95
C LYS A 48 31.29 17.32 -13.98
N GLU A 49 32.54 17.26 -14.44
CA GLU A 49 33.39 18.45 -14.62
C GLU A 49 32.84 19.42 -15.67
N GLY A 50 32.23 18.90 -16.75
CA GLY A 50 31.69 19.73 -17.84
C GLY A 50 30.61 20.73 -17.41
N PRO A 51 29.58 20.29 -16.67
CA PRO A 51 28.67 21.14 -15.92
C PRO A 51 29.39 22.17 -15.03
N LEU A 52 30.32 21.76 -14.17
CA LEU A 52 31.04 22.71 -13.30
C LEU A 52 31.79 23.80 -14.05
N GLU A 53 32.37 23.50 -15.21
CA GLU A 53 33.00 24.52 -16.06
C GLU A 53 31.98 25.48 -16.68
N SER A 54 30.75 25.01 -16.91
CA SER A 54 29.64 25.87 -17.32
C SER A 54 29.13 26.74 -16.16
N ALA A 55 29.02 26.16 -14.96
CA ALA A 55 28.74 26.89 -13.73
C ALA A 55 29.77 27.98 -13.46
N ARG A 56 31.08 27.71 -13.63
CA ARG A 56 32.16 28.68 -13.47
C ARG A 56 31.97 29.91 -14.35
N ARG A 57 31.63 29.71 -15.62
CA ARG A 57 31.33 30.82 -16.55
C ARG A 57 30.13 31.66 -16.10
N THR A 58 29.11 31.05 -15.48
CA THR A 58 27.99 31.78 -14.89
C THR A 58 28.46 32.58 -13.67
N VAL A 59 29.18 31.97 -12.74
CA VAL A 59 29.70 32.63 -11.54
C VAL A 59 30.53 33.87 -11.91
N GLU A 60 31.47 33.74 -12.86
CA GLU A 60 32.28 34.85 -13.37
C GLU A 60 31.44 35.95 -14.04
N LYS A 61 30.45 35.55 -14.86
CA LYS A 61 29.56 36.49 -15.55
C LYS A 61 28.77 37.37 -14.58
N TYR A 62 28.37 36.82 -13.43
CA TYR A 62 27.59 37.54 -12.42
C TYR A 62 28.47 38.20 -11.34
N GLY A 63 29.78 37.96 -11.32
CA GLY A 63 30.72 38.57 -10.38
C GLY A 63 30.49 38.12 -8.92
N ILE A 64 30.26 36.82 -8.72
CA ILE A 64 29.91 36.20 -7.42
C ILE A 64 30.90 35.10 -7.00
N GLU A 65 32.13 35.15 -7.51
CA GLU A 65 33.20 34.18 -7.27
C GLU A 65 33.58 34.06 -5.79
N ASP A 66 33.43 35.14 -5.02
CA ASP A 66 33.70 35.19 -3.57
C ASP A 66 32.61 34.53 -2.73
N LYS A 67 31.45 34.21 -3.34
CA LYS A 67 30.26 33.71 -2.66
C LYS A 67 29.78 32.35 -3.15
N VAL A 68 30.28 31.86 -4.28
CA VAL A 68 29.91 30.55 -4.84
C VAL A 68 31.14 29.63 -4.89
N GLU A 69 31.06 28.52 -4.18
CA GLU A 69 32.04 27.45 -4.22
C GLU A 69 31.56 26.34 -5.17
N LEU A 70 32.43 25.85 -6.05
CA LEU A 70 32.11 24.79 -7.01
C LEU A 70 32.79 23.48 -6.61
N ILE A 71 32.02 22.41 -6.45
CA ILE A 71 32.51 21.11 -5.95
C ILE A 71 32.10 19.97 -6.90
N LEU A 72 33.07 19.13 -7.29
CA LEU A 72 32.80 17.86 -7.98
C LEU A 72 32.34 16.82 -6.95
N SER A 73 31.07 16.42 -7.02
CA SER A 73 30.44 15.55 -6.04
C SER A 73 29.38 14.66 -6.70
N ASP A 74 29.35 13.39 -6.30
CA ASP A 74 28.21 12.52 -6.55
C ASP A 74 27.18 12.75 -5.45
N GLY A 75 26.06 13.39 -5.78
CA GLY A 75 25.13 13.93 -4.79
C GLY A 75 25.86 14.78 -3.74
N LEU A 76 25.70 14.43 -2.48
CA LEU A 76 26.28 15.14 -1.33
C LEU A 76 27.62 14.56 -0.83
N ALA A 77 28.16 13.52 -1.48
CA ALA A 77 29.31 12.77 -0.95
C ALA A 77 30.56 13.61 -0.62
N ASN A 78 30.84 14.66 -1.41
CA ASN A 78 31.99 15.56 -1.21
C ASN A 78 31.59 16.96 -0.72
N VAL A 79 30.32 17.17 -0.38
CA VAL A 79 29.79 18.50 0.00
C VAL A 79 29.96 18.70 1.52
N PRO A 80 30.69 19.73 1.97
CA PRO A 80 30.75 20.06 3.39
C PRO A 80 29.41 20.70 3.82
N LEU A 81 28.76 20.10 4.82
CA LEU A 81 27.45 20.55 5.30
C LEU A 81 27.51 21.53 6.49
N ASP A 82 28.70 21.77 7.06
CA ASP A 82 28.86 22.70 8.17
C ASP A 82 28.37 24.11 7.80
N GLY A 83 27.31 24.57 8.49
CA GLY A 83 26.71 25.88 8.27
C GLY A 83 25.82 26.00 7.02
N VAL A 84 25.49 24.88 6.37
CA VAL A 84 24.46 24.80 5.33
C VAL A 84 23.09 24.84 6.00
N SER A 85 22.23 25.76 5.57
CA SER A 85 20.86 25.89 6.06
C SER A 85 19.83 25.20 5.16
N ASP A 86 20.13 25.17 3.86
CA ASP A 86 19.23 24.67 2.84
C ASP A 86 20.01 23.88 1.80
N ILE A 87 19.47 22.73 1.40
CA ILE A 87 19.97 21.93 0.28
C ILE A 87 18.90 21.90 -0.77
N VAL A 88 19.23 22.35 -1.98
CA VAL A 88 18.37 22.30 -3.15
C VAL A 88 18.82 21.16 -4.05
N ILE A 89 17.93 20.21 -4.32
CA ILE A 89 18.14 19.13 -5.30
C ILE A 89 17.04 19.25 -6.35
N ALA A 90 17.39 19.77 -7.52
CA ALA A 90 16.41 20.10 -8.56
C ALA A 90 16.73 19.45 -9.90
N GLY A 91 15.68 19.10 -10.66
CA GLY A 91 15.83 18.57 -12.01
C GLY A 91 16.19 17.09 -12.10
N MET A 92 16.14 16.33 -11.00
CA MET A 92 16.40 14.89 -10.94
C MET A 92 15.11 14.07 -10.82
N GLY A 93 15.18 12.74 -11.05
CA GLY A 93 14.05 11.84 -10.76
C GLY A 93 13.84 11.67 -9.25
N GLY A 94 12.60 11.46 -8.81
CA GLY A 94 12.29 11.32 -7.38
C GLY A 94 13.08 10.22 -6.67
N GLU A 95 13.27 9.06 -7.32
CA GLU A 95 14.10 7.97 -6.81
C GLU A 95 15.56 8.41 -6.63
N THR A 96 16.15 9.09 -7.61
CA THR A 96 17.52 9.61 -7.50
C THR A 96 17.68 10.63 -6.38
N ILE A 97 16.67 11.49 -6.18
CA ILE A 97 16.68 12.44 -5.06
C ILE A 97 16.64 11.69 -3.73
N ALA A 98 15.79 10.67 -3.61
CA ALA A 98 15.72 9.83 -2.41
C ALA A 98 17.06 9.12 -2.13
N ASP A 99 17.69 8.52 -3.15
CA ASP A 99 19.00 7.86 -3.00
C ASP A 99 20.07 8.84 -2.48
N ILE A 100 20.12 10.07 -3.01
CA ILE A 100 21.07 11.10 -2.53
C ILE A 100 20.84 11.46 -1.05
N ILE A 101 19.57 11.45 -0.62
CA ILE A 101 19.21 11.75 0.78
C ILE A 101 19.60 10.57 1.67
N ASP A 102 19.24 9.34 1.29
CA ASP A 102 19.50 8.11 2.04
C ASP A 102 21.02 7.86 2.21
N ASP A 103 21.82 8.20 1.20
CA ASP A 103 23.28 8.09 1.23
C ASP A 103 23.96 9.16 2.10
N CYS A 104 23.21 10.12 2.67
CA CYS A 104 23.74 11.22 3.47
C CYS A 104 23.11 11.28 4.88
N PRO A 105 23.55 10.43 5.84
CA PRO A 105 23.03 10.43 7.21
C PRO A 105 23.19 11.76 7.95
N ALA A 106 24.09 12.64 7.49
CA ALA A 106 24.26 13.99 8.04
C ALA A 106 23.04 14.90 7.79
N LEU A 107 22.10 14.50 6.93
CA LEU A 107 20.81 15.18 6.73
C LEU A 107 19.79 14.92 7.84
N HIS A 108 20.08 14.00 8.78
CA HIS A 108 19.30 13.83 10.01
C HIS A 108 19.63 14.96 11.00
N ASP A 109 19.45 16.19 10.55
CA ASP A 109 19.68 17.43 11.28
C ASP A 109 18.44 18.32 11.10
N PRO A 110 17.71 18.66 12.18
CA PRO A 110 16.53 19.50 12.09
C PRO A 110 16.84 20.95 11.68
N ASP A 111 18.11 21.38 11.67
CA ASP A 111 18.50 22.70 11.21
C ASP A 111 18.71 22.78 9.68
N ILE A 112 18.74 21.64 8.97
CA ILE A 112 18.89 21.58 7.52
C ILE A 112 17.53 21.38 6.85
N ARG A 113 17.20 22.25 5.87
CA ARG A 113 15.99 22.12 5.05
C ARG A 113 16.32 21.57 3.67
N LEU A 114 15.48 20.67 3.17
CA LEU A 114 15.58 20.09 1.85
C LEU A 114 14.56 20.74 0.91
N ILE A 115 15.03 21.39 -0.15
CA ILE A 115 14.19 21.96 -1.22
C ILE A 115 14.35 21.08 -2.46
N LEU A 116 13.35 20.24 -2.71
CA LEU A 116 13.45 19.13 -3.65
C LEU A 116 12.51 19.35 -4.83
N GLN A 117 13.02 19.24 -6.04
CA GLN A 117 12.22 19.39 -7.25
C GLN A 117 12.37 18.13 -8.13
N PRO A 118 11.53 17.10 -7.91
CA PRO A 118 11.51 15.91 -8.74
C PRO A 118 10.92 16.19 -10.14
N MET A 119 11.53 15.60 -11.16
CA MET A 119 11.05 15.64 -12.55
C MET A 119 10.04 14.53 -12.86
N THR A 120 10.11 13.44 -12.10
CA THR A 120 9.26 12.24 -12.20
C THR A 120 9.14 11.63 -10.81
N LYS A 121 8.12 10.79 -10.59
CA LYS A 121 7.99 9.98 -9.35
C LYS A 121 7.98 10.82 -8.07
N ALA A 122 7.21 11.90 -8.07
CA ALA A 122 7.06 12.75 -6.89
C ALA A 122 6.41 11.99 -5.73
N GLU A 123 5.46 11.10 -6.03
CA GLU A 123 4.80 10.22 -5.08
C GLU A 123 5.78 9.30 -4.34
N GLU A 124 6.75 8.74 -5.06
CA GLU A 124 7.78 7.88 -4.48
C GLU A 124 8.73 8.68 -3.59
N LEU A 125 9.16 9.86 -4.05
CA LEU A 125 9.99 10.75 -3.23
C LEU A 125 9.28 11.14 -1.93
N ARG A 126 7.99 11.47 -1.98
CA ARG A 126 7.21 11.77 -0.76
C ARG A 126 7.18 10.57 0.19
N ARG A 127 6.90 9.35 -0.31
CA ARG A 127 6.92 8.13 0.52
C ARG A 127 8.30 7.91 1.16
N LYS A 128 9.36 8.03 0.37
CA LYS A 128 10.75 7.84 0.82
C LYS A 128 11.15 8.82 1.91
N LEU A 129 10.81 10.11 1.75
CA LEU A 129 11.03 11.13 2.77
C LEU A 129 10.41 10.71 4.11
N TYR A 130 9.13 10.34 4.13
CA TYR A 130 8.45 9.94 5.36
C TYR A 130 9.03 8.64 5.95
N SER A 131 9.32 7.64 5.11
CA SER A 131 9.99 6.41 5.56
C SER A 131 11.39 6.64 6.13
N GLY A 132 12.08 7.69 5.66
CA GLY A 132 13.39 8.14 6.13
C GLY A 132 13.34 9.11 7.32
N GLY A 133 12.16 9.39 7.88
CA GLY A 133 12.01 10.30 9.03
C GLY A 133 11.98 11.78 8.68
N PHE A 134 11.71 12.14 7.42
CA PHE A 134 11.52 13.52 7.00
C PHE A 134 10.04 13.87 6.92
N THR A 135 9.69 15.06 7.37
CA THR A 135 8.34 15.65 7.24
C THR A 135 8.34 16.74 6.19
N ILE A 136 7.31 16.77 5.35
CA ILE A 136 7.11 17.85 4.37
C ILE A 136 6.48 19.05 5.10
N GLU A 137 7.21 20.16 5.18
CA GLU A 137 6.76 21.40 5.83
C GLU A 137 5.90 22.26 4.88
N ASN A 138 6.19 22.19 3.59
CA ASN A 138 5.54 22.98 2.58
C ASN A 138 5.73 22.34 1.20
N GLU A 139 4.71 22.39 0.37
CA GLU A 139 4.78 21.94 -1.01
C GLU A 139 4.08 22.93 -1.95
N ARG A 140 4.74 23.29 -3.05
CA ARG A 140 4.20 24.21 -4.05
C ARG A 140 4.36 23.65 -5.45
N ALA A 141 3.43 23.98 -6.33
CA ALA A 141 3.51 23.56 -7.74
C ALA A 141 3.83 24.72 -8.69
N ALA A 142 4.45 24.39 -9.82
CA ALA A 142 4.72 25.31 -10.91
C ALA A 142 4.42 24.67 -12.27
N ALA A 143 3.96 25.48 -13.22
CA ALA A 143 3.86 25.09 -14.62
C ALA A 143 5.09 25.57 -15.41
N ASP A 144 5.71 24.65 -16.14
CA ASP A 144 6.85 24.96 -17.01
C ASP A 144 6.81 24.08 -18.26
N ALA A 145 7.07 24.66 -19.44
CA ALA A 145 7.04 23.95 -20.73
C ALA A 145 5.78 23.06 -20.96
N GLY A 146 4.62 23.48 -20.47
CA GLY A 146 3.35 22.74 -20.61
C GLY A 146 3.18 21.54 -19.68
N ARG A 147 4.06 21.38 -18.68
CA ARG A 147 4.00 20.34 -17.64
C ARG A 147 3.86 20.97 -16.27
N LEU A 148 3.30 20.22 -15.33
CA LEU A 148 3.21 20.59 -13.91
C LEU A 148 4.32 19.88 -13.14
N TYR A 149 4.92 20.61 -12.21
CA TYR A 149 5.99 20.12 -11.35
C TYR A 149 5.71 20.54 -9.93
N THR A 150 6.21 19.74 -8.99
CA THR A 150 6.19 20.08 -7.57
C THR A 150 7.57 20.49 -7.09
N VAL A 151 7.60 21.36 -6.08
CA VAL A 151 8.77 21.67 -5.26
C VAL A 151 8.37 21.41 -3.81
N ILE A 152 9.10 20.50 -3.18
CA ILE A 152 8.88 19.99 -1.83
C ILE A 152 9.89 20.65 -0.90
N CYS A 153 9.44 21.19 0.23
CA CYS A 153 10.30 21.57 1.35
C CYS A 153 10.11 20.55 2.46
N ALA A 154 11.17 19.80 2.77
CA ALA A 154 11.15 18.78 3.80
C ALA A 154 12.27 19.00 4.83
N ARG A 155 12.11 18.40 6.00
CA ARG A 155 13.08 18.45 7.10
C ARG A 155 13.03 17.17 7.89
N TRP A 156 14.15 16.74 8.44
CA TRP A 156 14.17 15.62 9.37
C TRP A 156 13.37 15.94 10.64
N SER A 157 12.62 14.96 11.13
CA SER A 157 11.76 15.06 12.31
C SER A 157 11.89 13.81 13.19
N GLU A 158 11.76 13.99 14.50
CA GLU A 158 11.65 12.85 15.44
C GLU A 158 10.24 12.23 15.43
N ASP A 159 9.23 12.98 14.96
CA ASP A 159 7.85 12.51 14.84
C ASP A 159 7.70 11.67 13.57
N TRP A 160 7.81 10.35 13.74
CA TRP A 160 7.73 9.41 12.63
C TRP A 160 6.28 9.15 12.20
N THR A 161 6.03 9.26 10.90
CA THR A 161 4.73 9.02 10.26
C THR A 161 4.95 8.38 8.90
N GLU A 162 3.92 7.70 8.37
CA GLU A 162 3.91 7.12 7.04
C GLU A 162 2.76 7.69 6.22
N LEU A 163 2.94 7.77 4.90
CA LEU A 163 1.91 8.24 3.99
C LEU A 163 1.04 7.09 3.51
N THR A 164 -0.25 7.36 3.34
CA THR A 164 -1.12 6.52 2.49
C THR A 164 -0.79 6.71 1.02
N GLU A 165 -1.30 5.82 0.17
CA GLU A 165 -1.18 5.96 -1.28
C GLU A 165 -1.79 7.26 -1.78
N TYR A 166 -2.96 7.63 -1.26
CA TYR A 166 -3.61 8.87 -1.61
C TYR A 166 -2.76 10.09 -1.22
N GLU A 167 -2.24 10.16 0.00
CA GLU A 167 -1.43 11.29 0.47
C GLU A 167 -0.16 11.47 -0.37
N ALA A 168 0.53 10.37 -0.66
CA ALA A 168 1.70 10.37 -1.53
C ALA A 168 1.38 10.89 -2.94
N LEU A 169 0.21 10.56 -3.49
CA LEU A 169 -0.22 11.04 -4.83
C LEU A 169 -0.69 12.49 -4.81
N ALA A 170 -1.49 12.88 -3.81
CA ALA A 170 -2.16 14.17 -3.74
C ALA A 170 -1.20 15.33 -3.46
N GLY A 171 -0.15 15.10 -2.67
CA GLY A 171 0.78 16.12 -2.21
C GLY A 171 0.20 17.10 -1.19
N PHE A 172 1.05 17.94 -0.63
CA PHE A 172 0.77 18.80 0.54
C PHE A 172 0.65 20.28 0.16
N PHE A 173 -0.12 20.57 -0.91
CA PHE A 173 -0.29 21.93 -1.41
C PHE A 173 -1.25 22.75 -0.56
N ALA A 174 -0.93 24.03 -0.35
CA ALA A 174 -1.86 24.98 0.26
C ALA A 174 -3.17 25.11 -0.53
N GLU A 175 -4.28 25.43 0.14
CA GLU A 175 -5.60 25.56 -0.49
C GLU A 175 -5.67 26.66 -1.56
N ASP A 176 -4.82 27.67 -1.48
CA ASP A 176 -4.70 28.77 -2.45
C ASP A 176 -3.66 28.51 -3.54
N ASP A 177 -2.96 27.36 -3.53
CA ASP A 177 -2.06 26.97 -4.62
C ASP A 177 -2.84 26.48 -5.85
N GLU A 178 -3.08 27.41 -6.78
CA GLU A 178 -3.75 27.16 -8.05
C GLU A 178 -3.04 26.12 -8.94
N TYR A 179 -1.71 26.01 -8.86
CA TYR A 179 -0.98 24.95 -9.59
C TYR A 179 -1.07 23.62 -8.85
N GLY A 180 -1.12 23.61 -7.52
CA GLY A 180 -1.33 22.41 -6.71
C GLY A 180 -2.70 21.79 -6.97
N LYS A 181 -3.75 22.62 -7.15
CA LYS A 181 -5.07 22.17 -7.62
C LYS A 181 -4.98 21.52 -9.01
N LYS A 182 -4.29 22.17 -9.95
CA LYS A 182 -4.09 21.62 -11.30
C LYS A 182 -3.30 20.32 -11.29
N TYR A 183 -2.32 20.19 -10.39
CA TYR A 183 -1.53 18.97 -10.22
C TYR A 183 -2.43 17.81 -9.81
N ARG A 184 -3.27 18.00 -8.77
CA ARG A 184 -4.23 16.99 -8.31
C ARG A 184 -5.24 16.60 -9.39
N ILE A 185 -5.75 17.56 -10.16
CA ILE A 185 -6.64 17.28 -11.30
C ILE A 185 -5.92 16.47 -12.38
N ALA A 186 -4.66 16.79 -12.71
CA ALA A 186 -3.89 16.04 -13.69
C ALA A 186 -3.62 14.59 -13.25
N GLU A 187 -3.35 14.37 -11.96
CA GLU A 187 -3.24 13.02 -11.40
C GLU A 187 -4.59 12.28 -11.44
N ALA A 188 -5.70 12.95 -11.12
CA ALA A 188 -7.03 12.36 -11.24
C ALA A 188 -7.34 11.92 -12.69
N GLU A 189 -7.00 12.75 -13.68
CA GLU A 189 -7.13 12.41 -15.11
C GLU A 189 -6.22 11.25 -15.53
N ARG A 190 -5.06 11.07 -14.90
CA ARG A 190 -4.18 9.92 -15.12
C ARG A 190 -4.86 8.62 -14.68
N PHE A 191 -5.44 8.59 -13.49
CA PHE A 191 -6.17 7.42 -13.00
C PHE A 191 -7.49 7.18 -13.78
N GLY A 192 -8.23 8.24 -14.10
CA GLY A 192 -9.45 8.13 -14.90
C GLY A 192 -9.23 7.48 -16.28
N ARG A 193 -8.06 7.66 -16.89
CA ARG A 193 -7.71 7.05 -18.18
C ARG A 193 -7.50 5.53 -18.12
N ILE A 194 -7.26 4.95 -16.94
CA ILE A 194 -7.00 3.51 -16.78
C ILE A 194 -8.21 2.74 -16.24
N VAL A 195 -9.23 3.41 -15.71
CA VAL A 195 -10.45 2.76 -15.17
C VAL A 195 -11.13 1.86 -16.21
N ASP A 196 -11.53 2.41 -17.36
CA ASP A 196 -12.22 1.63 -18.40
C ASP A 196 -11.34 0.50 -19.00
N PRO A 197 -10.04 0.74 -19.33
CA PRO A 197 -9.14 -0.33 -19.77
C PRO A 197 -9.00 -1.48 -18.77
N LEU A 198 -8.90 -1.19 -17.46
CA LEU A 198 -8.81 -2.21 -16.42
C LEU A 198 -10.10 -3.03 -16.33
N GLY A 199 -11.26 -2.36 -16.34
CA GLY A 199 -12.56 -3.03 -16.35
C GLY A 199 -12.76 -3.92 -17.59
N ALA A 200 -12.37 -3.45 -18.77
CA ALA A 200 -12.45 -4.24 -20.01
C ALA A 200 -11.50 -5.46 -20.00
N ALA A 201 -10.43 -5.42 -19.20
CA ALA A 201 -9.50 -6.53 -19.01
C ALA A 201 -9.92 -7.51 -17.89
N GLY A 202 -11.10 -7.34 -17.28
CA GLY A 202 -11.57 -8.16 -16.16
C GLY A 202 -10.89 -7.85 -14.82
N LYS A 203 -10.06 -6.80 -14.74
CA LYS A 203 -9.35 -6.38 -13.52
C LYS A 203 -10.24 -5.45 -12.70
N HIS A 204 -11.36 -5.98 -12.22
CA HIS A 204 -12.41 -5.18 -11.57
C HIS A 204 -11.91 -4.47 -10.30
N ASP A 205 -11.18 -5.16 -9.42
CA ASP A 205 -10.61 -4.58 -8.19
C ASP A 205 -9.70 -3.39 -8.49
N GLU A 206 -8.81 -3.54 -9.49
CA GLU A 206 -7.89 -2.48 -9.92
C GLU A 206 -8.64 -1.28 -10.52
N ALA A 207 -9.72 -1.53 -11.27
CA ALA A 207 -10.54 -0.49 -11.89
C ALA A 207 -11.29 0.35 -10.85
N VAL A 208 -11.90 -0.32 -9.86
CA VAL A 208 -12.57 0.33 -8.73
C VAL A 208 -11.59 1.19 -7.95
N HIS A 209 -10.43 0.64 -7.65
CA HIS A 209 -9.42 1.35 -6.90
C HIS A 209 -8.90 2.59 -7.65
N ALA A 210 -8.63 2.46 -8.95
CA ALA A 210 -8.27 3.61 -9.78
C ALA A 210 -9.37 4.68 -9.80
N ALA A 211 -10.64 4.29 -9.83
CA ALA A 211 -11.78 5.22 -9.78
C ALA A 211 -11.88 5.92 -8.42
N ALA A 212 -11.60 5.22 -7.31
CA ALA A 212 -11.56 5.80 -5.98
C ALA A 212 -10.40 6.80 -5.81
N LEU A 213 -9.20 6.47 -6.31
CA LEU A 213 -8.08 7.44 -6.35
C LEU A 213 -8.43 8.67 -7.20
N GLN A 214 -9.01 8.48 -8.38
CA GLN A 214 -9.51 9.58 -9.21
C GLN A 214 -10.49 10.48 -8.43
N TYR A 215 -11.43 9.87 -7.71
CA TYR A 215 -12.39 10.60 -6.88
C TYR A 215 -11.67 11.41 -5.80
N LYS A 216 -10.80 10.79 -5.00
CA LYS A 216 -10.08 11.45 -3.89
C LYS A 216 -9.16 12.57 -4.38
N LEU A 217 -8.50 12.39 -5.52
CA LEU A 217 -7.64 13.41 -6.11
C LEU A 217 -8.44 14.62 -6.62
N SER A 218 -9.67 14.40 -7.06
CA SER A 218 -10.54 15.47 -7.55
C SER A 218 -11.28 16.20 -6.42
N ASN A 219 -11.71 15.48 -5.38
CA ASN A 219 -12.66 15.97 -4.38
C ASN A 219 -12.08 16.07 -2.96
N GLY A 220 -10.91 15.47 -2.70
CA GLY A 220 -10.41 15.24 -1.36
C GLY A 220 -10.96 13.96 -0.72
N THR A 221 -10.45 13.64 0.46
CA THR A 221 -11.01 12.62 1.36
C THR A 221 -12.03 13.23 2.32
N ASP A 222 -13.00 12.45 2.75
CA ASP A 222 -13.97 12.85 3.78
C ASP A 222 -14.29 11.66 4.72
N THR A 223 -15.00 11.92 5.81
CA THR A 223 -15.33 10.91 6.82
C THR A 223 -16.64 10.20 6.56
N VAL A 224 -16.73 8.94 6.98
CA VAL A 224 -17.96 8.14 7.07
C VAL A 224 -18.08 7.61 8.50
N SER A 225 -19.30 7.58 9.05
CA SER A 225 -19.48 7.06 10.41
C SER A 225 -19.26 5.54 10.47
N LEU A 226 -18.61 5.06 11.53
CA LEU A 226 -18.36 3.64 11.79
C LEU A 226 -19.66 2.80 11.73
N PRO A 227 -20.82 3.24 12.29
CA PRO A 227 -22.08 2.52 12.14
C PRO A 227 -22.55 2.38 10.68
N GLU A 228 -22.26 3.35 9.81
CA GLU A 228 -22.60 3.29 8.39
C GLU A 228 -21.72 2.28 7.65
N ILE A 229 -20.41 2.26 7.94
CA ILE A 229 -19.47 1.26 7.41
C ILE A 229 -19.89 -0.14 7.87
N TYR A 230 -20.12 -0.31 9.18
CA TYR A 230 -20.59 -1.57 9.77
C TYR A 230 -21.88 -2.04 9.11
N GLY A 231 -22.88 -1.15 9.02
CA GLY A 231 -24.18 -1.48 8.45
C GLY A 231 -24.09 -1.86 6.96
N TYR A 232 -23.21 -1.19 6.20
CA TYR A 232 -22.96 -1.58 4.81
C TYR A 232 -22.32 -2.97 4.71
N LEU A 233 -21.27 -3.26 5.48
CA LEU A 233 -20.64 -4.57 5.48
C LEU A 233 -21.59 -5.69 5.94
N ASP A 234 -22.46 -5.42 6.92
CA ASP A 234 -23.52 -6.35 7.36
C ASP A 234 -24.54 -6.64 6.24
N THR A 235 -24.74 -5.73 5.28
CA THR A 235 -25.60 -6.01 4.12
C THR A 235 -24.99 -7.01 3.14
N LEU A 236 -23.66 -7.05 3.05
CA LEU A 236 -22.92 -7.94 2.16
C LEU A 236 -22.56 -9.26 2.83
N TYR A 237 -22.13 -9.18 4.09
CA TYR A 237 -21.60 -10.28 4.89
C TYR A 237 -22.27 -10.27 6.27
N PRO A 238 -23.53 -10.72 6.38
CA PRO A 238 -24.33 -10.55 7.59
C PRO A 238 -23.63 -11.09 8.83
N PHE A 239 -23.37 -10.26 9.83
CA PHE A 239 -22.69 -10.69 11.06
C PHE A 239 -23.49 -11.77 11.81
N ALA A 240 -24.81 -11.80 11.61
CA ALA A 240 -25.69 -12.82 12.17
C ALA A 240 -25.45 -14.23 11.58
N SER A 241 -24.76 -14.37 10.45
CA SER A 241 -24.42 -15.67 9.85
C SER A 241 -23.14 -16.28 10.43
N GLN A 242 -22.40 -15.55 11.26
CA GLN A 242 -21.18 -16.06 11.89
C GLN A 242 -21.45 -17.34 12.69
N ASP A 243 -20.43 -18.18 12.84
CA ASP A 243 -20.53 -19.38 13.66
C ASP A 243 -20.74 -19.04 15.14
N SER A 244 -21.42 -19.95 15.87
CA SER A 244 -21.75 -19.71 17.29
C SER A 244 -20.55 -19.55 18.23
N TRP A 245 -19.36 -19.98 17.78
CA TRP A 245 -18.09 -19.85 18.50
C TRP A 245 -17.28 -18.63 18.05
N ASP A 246 -17.67 -17.99 16.95
CA ASP A 246 -16.95 -16.87 16.36
C ASP A 246 -17.16 -15.57 17.15
N ASN A 247 -16.32 -14.58 16.87
CA ASN A 247 -16.40 -13.23 17.40
C ASN A 247 -16.17 -12.19 16.28
N SER A 248 -17.07 -12.17 15.31
CA SER A 248 -17.12 -11.17 14.24
C SER A 248 -17.90 -9.92 14.67
N GLY A 249 -17.47 -8.74 14.21
CA GLY A 249 -18.06 -7.44 14.57
C GLY A 249 -17.04 -6.46 15.16
N LEU A 250 -17.54 -5.39 15.79
CA LEU A 250 -16.68 -4.37 16.42
C LEU A 250 -16.09 -4.92 17.73
N LEU A 251 -14.78 -5.14 17.74
CA LEU A 251 -14.06 -5.75 18.88
C LEU A 251 -13.35 -4.74 19.76
N VAL A 252 -12.86 -3.65 19.17
CA VAL A 252 -12.26 -2.52 19.89
C VAL A 252 -12.86 -1.25 19.33
N GLU A 253 -13.40 -0.39 20.19
CA GLU A 253 -13.91 0.93 19.81
C GLU A 253 -12.81 1.98 20.02
N GLY A 254 -12.52 2.74 18.97
CA GLY A 254 -11.57 3.85 18.99
C GLY A 254 -12.16 5.11 19.63
N ARG A 255 -11.39 6.21 19.58
CA ARG A 255 -11.83 7.49 20.16
C ARG A 255 -12.84 8.25 19.30
N ASN A 256 -12.87 7.96 18.00
CA ASN A 256 -13.69 8.64 17.02
C ASN A 256 -14.54 7.64 16.24
N SER A 257 -15.80 7.99 16.02
CA SER A 257 -16.70 7.23 15.15
C SER A 257 -16.68 7.70 13.70
N ASP A 258 -16.12 8.88 13.42
CA ASP A 258 -15.98 9.42 12.07
C ASP A 258 -14.67 8.90 11.46
N ILE A 259 -14.79 7.92 10.57
CA ILE A 259 -13.68 7.19 9.96
C ILE A 259 -13.30 7.88 8.65
N ARG A 260 -12.03 8.26 8.48
CA ARG A 260 -11.46 8.75 7.22
C ARG A 260 -10.49 7.74 6.63
N LYS A 261 -9.65 7.15 7.49
CA LYS A 261 -8.57 6.22 7.09
C LYS A 261 -8.84 4.81 7.62
N ILE A 262 -8.79 3.83 6.73
CA ILE A 262 -8.98 2.41 7.03
C ILE A 262 -7.73 1.63 6.64
N LEU A 263 -7.21 0.81 7.55
CA LEU A 263 -6.23 -0.21 7.25
C LEU A 263 -6.90 -1.59 7.19
N LEU A 264 -6.74 -2.31 6.07
CA LEU A 264 -7.22 -3.67 5.88
C LEU A 264 -6.08 -4.65 6.15
N THR A 265 -6.33 -5.70 6.94
CA THR A 265 -5.34 -6.75 7.25
C THR A 265 -6.00 -8.11 7.41
N LEU A 266 -5.27 -9.21 7.26
CA LEU A 266 -5.79 -10.52 7.65
C LEU A 266 -5.82 -10.64 9.18
N ASP A 267 -4.67 -10.40 9.80
CA ASP A 267 -4.43 -10.48 11.24
C ASP A 267 -4.05 -9.12 11.83
N ILE A 268 -4.53 -8.82 13.04
CA ILE A 268 -4.07 -7.65 13.80
C ILE A 268 -2.90 -8.05 14.69
N ASP A 269 -1.69 -8.02 14.10
CA ASP A 269 -0.44 -8.14 14.85
C ASP A 269 0.12 -6.74 15.23
N MET A 270 1.28 -6.73 15.90
CA MET A 270 1.91 -5.45 16.28
C MET A 270 2.37 -4.64 15.06
N ARG A 271 2.76 -5.29 13.95
CA ARG A 271 3.27 -4.59 12.76
C ARG A 271 2.13 -3.84 12.05
N ALA A 272 0.95 -4.46 11.97
CA ALA A 272 -0.27 -3.85 11.44
C ALA A 272 -0.76 -2.69 12.32
N ILE A 273 -0.67 -2.83 13.65
CA ILE A 273 -0.98 -1.72 14.57
C ILE A 273 0.00 -0.56 14.39
N ASP A 274 1.30 -0.84 14.33
CA ASP A 274 2.31 0.18 14.10
C ASP A 274 2.02 0.91 12.78
N GLU A 275 1.80 0.18 11.68
CA GLU A 275 1.44 0.79 10.38
C GLU A 275 0.18 1.65 10.46
N ALA A 276 -0.87 1.16 11.12
CA ALA A 276 -2.10 1.92 11.34
C ALA A 276 -1.83 3.21 12.12
N GLU A 277 -0.99 3.18 13.16
CA GLU A 277 -0.60 4.36 13.92
C GLU A 277 0.17 5.36 13.02
N ASN A 278 1.16 4.89 12.27
CA ASN A 278 2.02 5.77 11.46
C ASN A 278 1.26 6.42 10.30
N LYS A 279 0.31 5.69 9.70
CA LYS A 279 -0.61 6.20 8.67
C LYS A 279 -1.80 6.96 9.29
N SER A 280 -1.90 7.01 10.63
CA SER A 280 -3.00 7.63 11.38
C SER A 280 -4.38 7.09 11.00
N ALA A 281 -4.50 5.77 10.85
CA ALA A 281 -5.76 5.09 10.57
C ALA A 281 -6.75 5.19 11.74
N ASP A 282 -8.02 5.41 11.43
CA ASP A 282 -9.10 5.48 12.42
C ASP A 282 -9.67 4.08 12.72
N LEU A 283 -9.58 3.16 11.75
CA LEU A 283 -10.17 1.83 11.78
C LEU A 283 -9.23 0.81 11.14
N ILE A 284 -9.04 -0.32 11.81
CA ILE A 284 -8.54 -1.56 11.21
C ILE A 284 -9.72 -2.48 10.94
N ILE A 285 -9.83 -2.99 9.70
CA ILE A 285 -10.75 -4.09 9.38
C ILE A 285 -9.91 -5.34 9.17
N SER A 286 -10.15 -6.36 9.98
CA SER A 286 -9.43 -7.63 9.91
C SER A 286 -10.32 -8.79 9.51
N HIS A 287 -9.73 -9.82 8.89
CA HIS A 287 -10.44 -11.09 8.73
C HIS A 287 -10.50 -11.83 10.07
N HIS A 288 -9.36 -12.00 10.74
CA HIS A 288 -9.31 -12.70 12.01
C HIS A 288 -9.60 -11.80 13.21
N PRO A 289 -10.29 -12.31 14.24
CA PRO A 289 -10.62 -11.54 15.42
C PRO A 289 -9.39 -11.34 16.31
N VAL A 290 -9.06 -10.08 16.61
CA VAL A 290 -8.03 -9.74 17.62
C VAL A 290 -8.43 -10.19 19.04
N ILE A 291 -9.74 -10.40 19.29
CA ILE A 291 -10.29 -11.01 20.49
C ILE A 291 -10.99 -12.30 20.09
N PHE A 292 -10.28 -13.42 20.08
CA PHE A 292 -10.89 -14.73 19.83
C PHE A 292 -11.50 -15.31 21.11
N ASP A 293 -10.71 -15.36 22.19
CA ASP A 293 -11.16 -15.81 23.50
C ASP A 293 -11.48 -14.63 24.45
N PRO A 294 -12.42 -14.80 25.39
CA PRO A 294 -12.69 -13.77 26.41
C PRO A 294 -11.45 -13.40 27.24
N LEU A 295 -11.06 -12.13 27.18
CA LEU A 295 -9.90 -11.61 27.90
C LEU A 295 -10.18 -11.49 29.40
N ARG A 296 -9.31 -12.09 30.22
CA ARG A 296 -9.37 -11.98 31.69
C ARG A 296 -8.44 -10.92 32.27
N LYS A 297 -7.47 -10.47 31.48
CA LYS A 297 -6.44 -9.49 31.81
C LYS A 297 -5.99 -8.81 30.50
N LEU A 298 -5.59 -7.54 30.60
CA LEU A 298 -4.89 -6.81 29.55
C LEU A 298 -3.52 -6.35 30.05
N SER A 299 -2.53 -6.41 29.16
CA SER A 299 -1.14 -6.00 29.37
C SER A 299 -0.73 -5.03 28.26
N TYR A 300 0.30 -4.21 28.52
CA TYR A 300 0.77 -3.19 27.58
C TYR A 300 1.22 -3.74 26.21
N SER A 301 1.65 -5.00 26.17
CA SER A 301 2.06 -5.71 24.95
C SER A 301 0.91 -6.34 24.17
N ASP A 302 -0.32 -6.29 24.68
CA ASP A 302 -1.44 -6.96 24.03
C ASP A 302 -1.96 -6.07 22.87
N PRO A 303 -2.19 -6.61 21.67
CA PRO A 303 -2.70 -5.85 20.52
C PRO A 303 -3.95 -5.03 20.85
N VAL A 304 -4.89 -5.62 21.61
CA VAL A 304 -6.12 -4.97 22.07
C VAL A 304 -5.85 -3.73 22.92
N TYR A 305 -4.86 -3.82 23.82
CA TYR A 305 -4.46 -2.67 24.65
C TYR A 305 -3.91 -1.56 23.78
N LYS A 306 -3.08 -1.91 22.78
CA LYS A 306 -2.45 -0.96 21.88
C LYS A 306 -3.43 -0.25 20.96
N LEU A 307 -4.37 -0.97 20.38
CA LEU A 307 -5.50 -0.38 19.64
C LEU A 307 -6.26 0.66 20.48
N ALA A 308 -6.63 0.30 21.71
CA ALA A 308 -7.36 1.19 22.61
C ALA A 308 -6.52 2.40 23.05
N GLU A 309 -5.23 2.21 23.34
CA GLU A 309 -4.29 3.28 23.70
C GLU A 309 -4.17 4.31 22.57
N ASN A 310 -4.00 3.83 21.33
CA ASN A 310 -3.87 4.65 20.13
C ASN A 310 -5.22 5.18 19.62
N GLY A 311 -6.33 4.69 20.15
CA GLY A 311 -7.67 5.14 19.78
C GLY A 311 -8.15 4.65 18.42
N ILE A 312 -7.62 3.51 17.96
CA ILE A 312 -7.91 2.87 16.68
C ILE A 312 -9.01 1.83 16.87
N SER A 313 -10.08 1.91 16.07
CA SER A 313 -11.16 0.91 16.11
C SER A 313 -10.72 -0.39 15.42
N ALA A 314 -11.24 -1.54 15.84
CA ALA A 314 -11.01 -2.83 15.19
C ALA A 314 -12.32 -3.55 14.89
N LEU A 315 -12.60 -3.75 13.60
CA LEU A 315 -13.77 -4.47 13.08
C LEU A 315 -13.33 -5.80 12.48
N CYS A 316 -13.85 -6.90 12.99
CA CYS A 316 -13.54 -8.25 12.54
C CYS A 316 -14.61 -8.78 11.57
N MET A 317 -14.17 -9.39 10.47
CA MET A 317 -14.97 -9.95 9.38
C MET A 317 -14.50 -11.39 9.09
N HIS A 318 -14.89 -12.35 9.93
CA HIS A 318 -14.36 -13.72 9.95
C HIS A 318 -15.31 -14.70 9.25
N THR A 319 -15.97 -15.58 10.02
CA THR A 319 -16.78 -16.68 9.44
C THR A 319 -18.01 -16.21 8.68
N ASN A 320 -18.53 -15.01 9.00
CA ASN A 320 -19.61 -14.40 8.22
C ASN A 320 -19.18 -14.10 6.78
N VAL A 321 -17.90 -13.78 6.57
CA VAL A 321 -17.33 -13.59 5.24
C VAL A 321 -16.98 -14.93 4.59
N ASP A 322 -16.46 -15.90 5.33
CA ASP A 322 -16.17 -17.23 4.75
C ASP A 322 -17.40 -17.92 4.18
N LYS A 323 -18.56 -17.71 4.83
CA LYS A 323 -19.86 -18.26 4.42
C LYS A 323 -20.54 -17.48 3.29
N ALA A 324 -20.19 -16.21 3.13
CA ALA A 324 -20.84 -15.36 2.17
C ALA A 324 -20.47 -15.73 0.74
N VAL A 325 -21.44 -15.69 -0.17
CA VAL A 325 -21.25 -16.07 -1.57
C VAL A 325 -20.15 -15.26 -2.26
N SER A 326 -20.03 -13.96 -1.93
CA SER A 326 -18.98 -13.07 -2.43
C SER A 326 -17.84 -12.82 -1.45
N GLY A 327 -17.78 -13.58 -0.34
CA GLY A 327 -16.72 -13.44 0.66
C GLY A 327 -15.50 -14.30 0.33
N THR A 328 -14.75 -14.75 1.33
CA THR A 328 -13.41 -15.38 1.17
C THR A 328 -13.41 -16.50 0.12
N ASN A 329 -14.30 -17.48 0.28
CA ASN A 329 -14.41 -18.61 -0.64
C ASN A 329 -14.97 -18.20 -2.03
N GLY A 330 -15.80 -17.15 -2.09
CA GLY A 330 -16.29 -16.56 -3.33
C GLY A 330 -15.18 -15.89 -4.15
N VAL A 331 -14.28 -15.17 -3.48
CA VAL A 331 -13.10 -14.56 -4.11
C VAL A 331 -12.21 -15.64 -4.73
N ILE A 332 -11.95 -16.73 -3.99
CA ILE A 332 -11.19 -17.88 -4.50
C ILE A 332 -11.89 -18.49 -5.73
N LEU A 333 -13.22 -18.65 -5.68
CA LEU A 333 -13.99 -19.17 -6.80
C LEU A 333 -13.80 -18.32 -8.07
N CYS A 334 -13.88 -17.00 -7.94
CA CYS A 334 -13.65 -16.06 -9.05
C CYS A 334 -12.25 -16.23 -9.64
N ARG A 335 -11.21 -16.29 -8.80
CA ARG A 335 -9.81 -16.48 -9.25
C ARG A 335 -9.59 -17.82 -9.97
N LEU A 336 -10.22 -18.88 -9.49
CA LEU A 336 -10.18 -20.18 -10.17
C LEU A 336 -10.89 -20.13 -11.52
N ASN A 337 -12.06 -19.50 -11.61
CA ASN A 337 -12.84 -19.38 -12.84
C ASN A 337 -12.15 -18.51 -13.92
N GLU A 338 -11.25 -17.59 -13.53
CA GLU A 338 -10.41 -16.85 -14.48
C GLU A 338 -9.39 -17.74 -15.21
N LYS A 339 -9.03 -18.89 -14.62
CA LYS A 339 -7.97 -19.78 -15.10
C LYS A 339 -8.48 -21.13 -15.58
N LEU A 340 -9.67 -21.55 -15.13
CA LEU A 340 -10.25 -22.87 -15.35
C LEU A 340 -11.65 -22.76 -15.93
N ALA A 341 -11.97 -23.63 -16.90
CA ALA A 341 -13.32 -23.73 -17.46
C ALA A 341 -14.15 -24.74 -16.66
N PHE A 342 -15.26 -24.28 -16.07
CA PHE A 342 -16.19 -25.13 -15.32
C PHE A 342 -17.28 -25.69 -16.23
N ALA A 343 -17.51 -27.01 -16.14
CA ALA A 343 -18.52 -27.75 -16.89
C ALA A 343 -19.95 -27.49 -16.40
N THR A 344 -20.08 -27.09 -15.13
CA THR A 344 -21.35 -26.82 -14.45
C THR A 344 -21.22 -25.62 -13.52
N GLU A 345 -22.35 -25.05 -13.14
CA GLU A 345 -22.39 -24.06 -12.05
C GLU A 345 -21.79 -24.67 -10.76
N PRO A 346 -20.89 -23.96 -10.07
CA PRO A 346 -20.33 -24.40 -8.81
C PRO A 346 -21.40 -24.62 -7.73
N GLU A 347 -21.16 -25.59 -6.86
CA GLU A 347 -22.06 -25.97 -5.76
C GLU A 347 -21.43 -25.59 -4.41
N ILE A 348 -22.24 -25.18 -3.42
CA ILE A 348 -21.74 -24.92 -2.07
C ILE A 348 -21.18 -26.23 -1.46
N PHE A 349 -19.98 -26.16 -0.91
CA PHE A 349 -19.32 -27.34 -0.35
C PHE A 349 -19.92 -27.77 0.99
N GLU A 350 -19.99 -26.87 1.98
CA GLU A 350 -20.66 -27.10 3.26
C GLU A 350 -21.83 -26.13 3.43
N ASP A 351 -23.04 -26.57 3.08
CA ASP A 351 -24.27 -25.77 3.09
C ASP A 351 -24.83 -25.60 4.51
N THR A 352 -25.05 -24.36 4.95
CA THR A 352 -25.61 -24.02 6.27
C THR A 352 -27.14 -23.97 6.31
N GLY A 353 -27.82 -24.23 5.19
CA GLY A 353 -29.27 -24.36 5.07
C GLY A 353 -30.03 -23.05 4.87
N ASP A 354 -29.32 -21.93 4.77
CA ASP A 354 -29.82 -20.56 4.56
C ASP A 354 -29.33 -19.94 3.24
N GLY A 355 -28.74 -20.75 2.36
CA GLY A 355 -28.16 -20.31 1.09
C GLY A 355 -26.73 -19.76 1.23
N LEU A 356 -26.13 -19.91 2.42
CA LEU A 356 -24.73 -19.63 2.70
C LEU A 356 -23.99 -20.96 2.93
N GLY A 357 -22.67 -20.88 3.03
CA GLY A 357 -21.87 -22.05 3.38
C GLY A 357 -20.38 -21.89 3.13
N TYR A 358 -19.61 -22.85 3.61
CA TYR A 358 -18.16 -22.84 3.44
C TYR A 358 -17.76 -23.52 2.14
N GLY A 359 -16.91 -22.83 1.39
CA GLY A 359 -16.25 -23.42 0.24
C GLY A 359 -17.17 -23.74 -0.95
N TRP A 360 -16.55 -24.20 -2.02
CA TRP A 360 -17.25 -24.56 -3.26
C TRP A 360 -16.76 -25.89 -3.82
N ILE A 361 -17.61 -26.51 -4.63
CA ILE A 361 -17.30 -27.67 -5.45
C ILE A 361 -17.40 -27.25 -6.90
N CYS A 362 -16.34 -27.53 -7.64
CA CYS A 362 -16.23 -27.21 -9.06
C CYS A 362 -16.04 -28.51 -9.86
N GLU A 363 -16.61 -28.54 -11.06
CA GLU A 363 -16.36 -29.58 -12.05
C GLU A 363 -15.76 -28.96 -13.31
N LEU A 364 -14.60 -29.46 -13.73
CA LEU A 364 -13.88 -28.97 -14.91
C LEU A 364 -14.43 -29.58 -16.20
N GLU A 365 -14.47 -28.79 -17.28
CA GLU A 365 -14.78 -29.30 -18.63
C GLU A 365 -13.77 -30.37 -19.06
N GLU A 366 -12.48 -30.06 -18.91
CA GLU A 366 -11.37 -30.95 -19.16
C GLU A 366 -10.59 -31.17 -17.86
N GLY A 367 -10.26 -32.43 -17.56
CA GLY A 367 -9.50 -32.75 -16.35
C GLY A 367 -8.05 -32.25 -16.44
N ILE A 368 -7.49 -31.83 -15.32
CA ILE A 368 -6.11 -31.32 -15.19
C ILE A 368 -5.22 -32.32 -14.47
N ASP A 369 -3.93 -32.41 -14.82
CA ASP A 369 -2.98 -33.22 -14.06
C ASP A 369 -2.81 -32.64 -12.64
N ARG A 370 -2.74 -33.51 -11.63
CA ARG A 370 -2.62 -33.11 -10.22
C ARG A 370 -1.41 -32.21 -9.92
N ARG A 371 -0.30 -32.34 -10.64
CA ARG A 371 0.88 -31.48 -10.44
C ARG A 371 0.72 -30.13 -11.13
N GLU A 372 0.19 -30.13 -12.35
CA GLU A 372 -0.17 -28.91 -13.05
C GLU A 372 -1.20 -28.10 -12.26
N PHE A 373 -2.13 -28.79 -11.60
CA PHE A 373 -3.08 -28.15 -10.70
C PHE A 373 -2.40 -27.55 -9.47
N ALA A 374 -1.45 -28.24 -8.84
CA ALA A 374 -0.66 -27.68 -7.74
C ALA A 374 0.08 -26.39 -8.16
N ASP A 375 0.70 -26.39 -9.35
CA ASP A 375 1.40 -25.21 -9.89
C ASP A 375 0.42 -24.05 -10.16
N LEU A 376 -0.79 -24.34 -10.63
CA LEU A 376 -1.84 -23.33 -10.81
C LEU A 376 -2.31 -22.75 -9.47
N LEU A 377 -2.55 -23.59 -8.45
CA LEU A 377 -2.95 -23.12 -7.12
C LEU A 377 -1.86 -22.24 -6.51
N LYS A 378 -0.59 -22.60 -6.73
CA LYS A 378 0.56 -21.77 -6.32
C LYS A 378 0.51 -20.37 -6.94
N ASP A 379 0.20 -20.25 -8.24
CA ASP A 379 0.01 -18.96 -8.94
C ASP A 379 -1.18 -18.17 -8.36
N ILE A 380 -2.33 -18.83 -8.20
CA ILE A 380 -3.57 -18.20 -7.73
C ILE A 380 -3.45 -17.62 -6.32
N PHE A 381 -2.87 -18.38 -5.39
CA PHE A 381 -2.77 -18.00 -3.99
C PHE A 381 -1.46 -17.25 -3.65
N GLY A 382 -0.50 -17.20 -4.58
CA GLY A 382 0.80 -16.56 -4.36
C GLY A 382 1.66 -17.27 -3.30
N CYS A 383 1.51 -18.60 -3.15
CA CYS A 383 2.24 -19.38 -2.15
C CYS A 383 3.70 -19.61 -2.56
N GLU A 384 4.62 -19.71 -1.60
CA GLU A 384 5.99 -20.17 -1.89
C GLU A 384 6.03 -21.65 -2.31
N TYR A 385 5.17 -22.47 -1.73
CA TYR A 385 4.93 -23.85 -2.15
C TYR A 385 3.50 -24.29 -1.89
N VAL A 386 3.07 -25.34 -2.58
CA VAL A 386 1.84 -26.09 -2.29
C VAL A 386 2.25 -27.48 -1.82
N ARG A 387 1.78 -27.92 -0.65
CA ARG A 387 1.98 -29.31 -0.22
C ARG A 387 0.86 -30.15 -0.80
N MET A 388 1.22 -31.25 -1.46
CA MET A 388 0.25 -32.17 -2.07
C MET A 388 0.38 -33.56 -1.45
N SER A 389 -0.75 -34.26 -1.26
CA SER A 389 -0.78 -35.66 -0.81
C SER A 389 0.05 -36.57 -1.73
N ALA A 390 0.56 -37.68 -1.22
CA ALA A 390 1.30 -38.65 -2.05
C ALA A 390 0.36 -39.44 -2.96
N GLY A 391 -0.75 -39.93 -2.40
CA GLY A 391 -1.85 -40.56 -3.12
C GLY A 391 -2.83 -39.53 -3.70
N GLY A 392 -3.85 -40.01 -4.39
CA GLY A 392 -4.81 -39.20 -5.13
C GLY A 392 -4.92 -39.64 -6.58
N ARG A 393 -5.98 -39.20 -7.27
CA ARG A 393 -6.09 -39.37 -8.72
C ARG A 393 -5.08 -38.50 -9.45
N ASP A 394 -4.55 -39.01 -10.56
CA ASP A 394 -3.60 -38.25 -11.38
C ASP A 394 -4.28 -37.14 -12.18
N THR A 395 -5.55 -37.35 -12.57
CA THR A 395 -6.37 -36.34 -13.25
C THR A 395 -7.47 -35.87 -12.32
N ILE A 396 -7.54 -34.56 -12.10
CA ILE A 396 -8.55 -33.88 -11.29
C ILE A 396 -9.62 -33.34 -12.22
N LYS A 397 -10.88 -33.73 -11.99
CA LYS A 397 -12.02 -33.20 -12.73
C LYS A 397 -13.04 -32.53 -11.80
N ARG A 398 -13.34 -33.15 -10.66
CA ARG A 398 -14.21 -32.58 -9.63
C ARG A 398 -13.39 -32.27 -8.40
N PHE A 399 -13.46 -31.07 -7.86
CA PHE A 399 -12.71 -30.71 -6.67
C PHE A 399 -13.53 -29.80 -5.75
N ALA A 400 -13.25 -29.89 -4.46
CA ALA A 400 -13.78 -28.96 -3.46
C ALA A 400 -12.65 -28.10 -2.88
N PHE A 401 -12.99 -26.94 -2.35
CA PHE A 401 -12.05 -26.13 -1.59
C PHE A 401 -12.74 -25.42 -0.43
N CYS A 402 -11.99 -25.15 0.63
CA CYS A 402 -12.36 -24.26 1.72
C CYS A 402 -11.10 -23.54 2.22
N SER A 403 -11.13 -22.22 2.26
CA SER A 403 -10.05 -21.39 2.82
C SER A 403 -9.76 -21.75 4.28
N GLY A 404 -8.58 -21.35 4.76
CA GLY A 404 -8.19 -21.51 6.16
C GLY A 404 -7.96 -22.96 6.54
N SER A 405 -8.37 -23.33 7.76
CA SER A 405 -8.14 -24.66 8.34
C SER A 405 -9.28 -25.66 8.07
N GLY A 406 -9.52 -26.00 6.80
CA GLY A 406 -10.60 -26.90 6.36
C GLY A 406 -10.31 -28.41 6.48
N GLY A 407 -9.17 -28.83 7.03
CA GLY A 407 -8.78 -30.25 7.05
C GLY A 407 -9.79 -31.23 7.68
N SER A 408 -10.68 -30.76 8.58
CA SER A 408 -11.73 -31.59 9.19
C SER A 408 -12.85 -31.99 8.24
N THR A 409 -13.00 -31.33 7.09
CA THR A 409 -14.07 -31.60 6.10
C THR A 409 -13.60 -32.43 4.91
N LEU A 410 -12.37 -32.98 4.96
CA LEU A 410 -11.85 -33.91 3.96
C LEU A 410 -12.82 -35.07 3.66
N GLY A 411 -13.44 -35.64 4.70
CA GLY A 411 -14.41 -36.72 4.56
C GLY A 411 -15.65 -36.31 3.76
N LEU A 412 -16.12 -35.06 3.91
CA LEU A 412 -17.23 -34.51 3.14
C LEU A 412 -16.85 -34.36 1.65
N ALA A 413 -15.62 -33.92 1.36
CA ALA A 413 -15.14 -33.85 -0.03
C ALA A 413 -15.14 -35.22 -0.71
N ALA A 414 -14.71 -36.26 0.02
CA ALA A 414 -14.76 -37.63 -0.46
C ALA A 414 -16.20 -38.15 -0.63
N GLU A 415 -17.11 -37.86 0.32
CA GLU A 415 -18.53 -38.21 0.22
C GLU A 415 -19.19 -37.56 -1.01
N LYS A 416 -18.86 -36.30 -1.29
CA LYS A 416 -19.34 -35.55 -2.46
C LYS A 416 -18.63 -35.94 -3.77
N GLY A 417 -17.81 -36.99 -3.76
CA GLY A 417 -17.20 -37.58 -4.95
C GLY A 417 -16.12 -36.71 -5.60
N CYS A 418 -15.47 -35.84 -4.83
CA CYS A 418 -14.37 -35.03 -5.36
C CYS A 418 -13.15 -35.90 -5.64
N ASP A 419 -12.39 -35.53 -6.68
CA ASP A 419 -11.05 -36.05 -6.99
C ASP A 419 -9.97 -35.34 -6.16
N ALA A 420 -10.23 -34.08 -5.80
CA ALA A 420 -9.33 -33.23 -5.02
C ALA A 420 -10.03 -32.40 -3.94
N TYR A 421 -9.27 -32.03 -2.91
CA TYR A 421 -9.65 -31.06 -1.89
C TYR A 421 -8.51 -30.05 -1.65
N ILE A 422 -8.84 -28.76 -1.56
CA ILE A 422 -7.89 -27.65 -1.38
C ILE A 422 -8.23 -26.91 -0.09
N THR A 423 -7.23 -26.69 0.76
CA THR A 423 -7.38 -25.94 2.02
C THR A 423 -6.01 -25.48 2.55
N GLY A 424 -5.94 -24.99 3.79
CA GLY A 424 -4.73 -24.72 4.55
C GLY A 424 -4.63 -25.56 5.84
N ASP A 425 -3.52 -25.41 6.57
CA ASP A 425 -3.30 -25.99 7.92
C ASP A 425 -3.57 -27.51 8.06
N VAL A 426 -3.15 -28.28 7.06
CA VAL A 426 -3.45 -29.72 7.03
C VAL A 426 -2.59 -30.50 8.04
N LYS A 427 -3.25 -31.10 9.02
CA LYS A 427 -2.63 -31.96 10.05
C LYS A 427 -2.17 -33.30 9.49
N HIS A 428 -1.15 -33.90 10.13
CA HIS A 428 -0.57 -35.20 9.72
C HIS A 428 -1.62 -36.30 9.46
N SER A 429 -2.60 -36.45 10.35
CA SER A 429 -3.64 -37.48 10.22
C SER A 429 -4.52 -37.30 8.98
N VAL A 430 -4.77 -36.05 8.57
CA VAL A 430 -5.59 -35.71 7.40
C VAL A 430 -4.86 -36.12 6.12
N TRP A 431 -3.54 -35.95 6.06
CA TRP A 431 -2.72 -36.46 4.94
C TRP A 431 -2.82 -37.99 4.78
N ILE A 432 -2.78 -38.72 5.90
CA ILE A 432 -2.91 -40.19 5.89
C ILE A 432 -4.31 -40.59 5.41
N GLU A 433 -5.34 -39.89 5.88
CA GLU A 433 -6.72 -40.13 5.46
C GLU A 433 -6.93 -39.86 3.98
N ALA A 434 -6.44 -38.74 3.45
CA ALA A 434 -6.51 -38.43 2.01
C ALA A 434 -5.88 -39.53 1.15
N ASN A 435 -4.70 -40.01 1.55
CA ASN A 435 -4.03 -41.11 0.86
C ASN A 435 -4.85 -42.41 0.90
N ASN A 436 -5.52 -42.72 2.01
CA ASN A 436 -6.37 -43.91 2.14
C ASN A 436 -7.66 -43.81 1.31
N LEU A 437 -8.21 -42.61 1.19
CA LEU A 437 -9.41 -42.33 0.38
C LEU A 437 -9.09 -42.24 -1.11
N GLY A 438 -7.82 -42.11 -1.49
CA GLY A 438 -7.42 -41.87 -2.88
C GLY A 438 -7.82 -40.48 -3.38
N LEU A 439 -7.96 -39.52 -2.46
CA LEU A 439 -8.31 -38.12 -2.72
C LEU A 439 -7.03 -37.29 -2.79
N ALA A 440 -6.86 -36.48 -3.83
CA ALA A 440 -5.75 -35.54 -3.88
C ALA A 440 -6.01 -34.39 -2.89
N LEU A 441 -5.08 -34.13 -1.98
CA LEU A 441 -5.19 -33.03 -1.01
C LEU A 441 -4.11 -32.00 -1.29
N TYR A 442 -4.49 -30.73 -1.33
CA TYR A 442 -3.61 -29.59 -1.50
C TYR A 442 -3.70 -28.68 -0.28
N ASP A 443 -2.55 -28.45 0.35
CA ASP A 443 -2.40 -27.43 1.39
C ASP A 443 -1.68 -26.23 0.77
N CYS A 444 -2.44 -25.15 0.61
CA CYS A 444 -1.99 -23.89 0.04
C CYS A 444 -1.63 -22.84 1.11
N GLY A 445 -1.57 -23.23 2.39
CA GLY A 445 -1.31 -22.33 3.50
C GLY A 445 -2.52 -21.49 3.91
N HIS A 446 -2.71 -21.34 5.23
CA HIS A 446 -3.84 -20.61 5.81
C HIS A 446 -3.88 -19.17 5.31
N PHE A 447 -2.79 -18.43 5.56
CA PHE A 447 -2.60 -17.03 5.16
C PHE A 447 -2.94 -16.80 3.68
N HIS A 448 -2.33 -17.58 2.78
CA HIS A 448 -2.47 -17.37 1.34
C HIS A 448 -3.89 -17.62 0.82
N THR A 449 -4.60 -18.60 1.38
CA THR A 449 -5.98 -18.88 0.95
C THR A 449 -6.96 -17.78 1.36
N GLU A 450 -6.68 -17.04 2.42
CA GLU A 450 -7.60 -16.03 2.94
C GLU A 450 -7.20 -14.60 2.61
N ASN A 451 -5.91 -14.31 2.45
CA ASN A 451 -5.39 -12.96 2.20
C ASN A 451 -5.99 -12.30 0.94
N LEU A 452 -6.47 -13.11 -0.02
CA LEU A 452 -7.17 -12.63 -1.22
C LEU A 452 -8.43 -11.81 -0.88
N VAL A 453 -9.06 -12.02 0.28
CA VAL A 453 -10.28 -11.31 0.71
C VAL A 453 -10.04 -9.82 0.94
N LEU A 454 -8.81 -9.39 1.22
CA LEU A 454 -8.51 -7.97 1.46
C LEU A 454 -8.75 -7.11 0.22
N ALA A 455 -8.53 -7.66 -0.97
CA ALA A 455 -8.85 -6.98 -2.22
C ALA A 455 -10.37 -6.77 -2.37
N GLU A 456 -11.18 -7.74 -1.95
CA GLU A 456 -12.64 -7.63 -1.95
C GLU A 456 -13.13 -6.59 -0.94
N PHE A 457 -12.59 -6.57 0.29
CA PHE A 457 -12.90 -5.53 1.27
C PHE A 457 -12.58 -4.13 0.73
N ARG A 458 -11.40 -3.96 0.12
CA ARG A 458 -11.04 -2.68 -0.51
C ARG A 458 -12.03 -2.32 -1.60
N ARG A 459 -12.34 -3.25 -2.51
CA ARG A 459 -13.25 -3.04 -3.64
C ARG A 459 -14.63 -2.58 -3.17
N VAL A 460 -15.28 -3.32 -2.28
CA VAL A 460 -16.66 -2.98 -1.86
C VAL A 460 -16.71 -1.67 -1.08
N LEU A 461 -15.70 -1.39 -0.25
CA LEU A 461 -15.63 -0.14 0.49
C LEU A 461 -15.34 1.05 -0.42
N GLU A 462 -14.45 0.92 -1.40
CA GLU A 462 -14.14 1.99 -2.36
C GLU A 462 -15.27 2.24 -3.35
N GLU A 463 -16.03 1.22 -3.76
CA GLU A 463 -17.25 1.38 -4.56
C GLU A 463 -18.32 2.19 -3.82
N LYS A 464 -18.49 1.91 -2.52
CA LYS A 464 -19.53 2.53 -1.70
C LYS A 464 -19.12 3.89 -1.13
N PHE A 465 -17.86 4.02 -0.73
CA PHE A 465 -17.29 5.15 -0.01
C PHE A 465 -15.96 5.59 -0.65
N PRO A 466 -15.98 6.06 -1.92
CA PRO A 466 -14.75 6.42 -2.62
C PRO A 466 -13.96 7.57 -1.97
N GLN A 467 -14.61 8.34 -1.07
CA GLN A 467 -13.99 9.40 -0.27
C GLN A 467 -13.09 8.91 0.87
N LEU A 468 -13.20 7.64 1.27
CA LEU A 468 -12.36 7.06 2.32
C LEU A 468 -10.98 6.73 1.76
N ASP A 469 -9.98 6.90 2.61
CA ASP A 469 -8.60 6.51 2.34
C ASP A 469 -8.38 5.10 2.88
N ILE A 470 -8.17 4.14 1.97
CA ILE A 470 -8.22 2.71 2.29
C ILE A 470 -6.94 2.04 1.78
N GLU A 471 -6.18 1.52 2.75
CA GLU A 471 -4.91 0.86 2.54
C GLU A 471 -5.07 -0.63 2.86
N ILE A 472 -4.48 -1.49 2.03
CA ILE A 472 -4.16 -2.85 2.45
C ILE A 472 -2.77 -2.78 3.05
N THR A 473 -2.59 -3.33 4.25
CA THR A 473 -1.30 -3.27 4.96
C THR A 473 -0.16 -3.84 4.10
N ASP A 474 0.96 -3.11 4.08
CA ASP A 474 2.19 -3.56 3.44
C ASP A 474 2.96 -4.58 4.31
N ARG A 475 2.50 -4.79 5.55
CA ARG A 475 3.17 -5.57 6.60
C ARG A 475 2.45 -6.85 7.00
N SER A 476 1.27 -7.13 6.44
CA SER A 476 0.64 -8.45 6.58
C SER A 476 1.40 -9.45 5.73
N GLY A 477 1.78 -10.56 6.36
CA GLY A 477 2.51 -11.64 5.72
C GLY A 477 2.25 -12.95 6.45
N ASP A 478 2.56 -14.06 5.78
CA ASP A 478 2.52 -15.38 6.40
C ASP A 478 3.41 -15.37 7.66
N PRO A 479 2.88 -15.73 8.85
CA PRO A 479 3.70 -15.83 10.05
C PRO A 479 4.75 -16.95 9.99
N CYS A 480 4.67 -17.84 8.98
CA CYS A 480 5.63 -18.90 8.75
C CYS A 480 6.73 -18.50 7.76
N GLU A 481 7.98 -18.89 8.06
CA GLU A 481 9.10 -18.84 7.11
C GLU A 481 9.38 -20.24 6.53
N TYR A 482 9.69 -20.27 5.24
CA TYR A 482 10.00 -21.49 4.50
C TYR A 482 11.52 -21.60 4.31
N ILE A 483 12.12 -22.74 4.72
CA ILE A 483 13.58 -22.95 4.77
C ILE A 483 14.10 -24.09 3.90
#